data_AF-A0A3D5X5E8-F1
#
_entry.id   AF-A0A3D5X5E8-F1
#
_cell.length_a   1.000
_cell.length_b   1.000
_cell.length_c   1.000
_cell.angle_alpha   90.00
_cell.angle_beta   90.00
_cell.angle_gamma   90.00
#
_symmetry.space_group_name_H-M   'P 1'
#
loop_
_entity.id
_entity.type
_entity.pdbx_description
1 polymer ?
#
loop_
_entity_poly.entity_id
_entity_poly.type
_entity_poly.pdbx_seq_one_letter_code
_entity_poly.pdbx_strand_id
1 'polypeptide(L)'
;MELKKVIETRASVRKYTPEPVSLTDIKEMVRLASLAPSVNNYQPWQFIAITNKGLMNCMANAVREKIKSFPENKSKYAANVKKQVEFFATFFEDAP
;
A
#
# COMPACT_ATOMS: atom_id res chain seq x y z
N MET A 1 -15.58 17.76 4.51
CA MET A 1 -15.53 17.11 5.84
C MET A 1 -14.63 17.92 6.74
N GLU A 2 -14.95 18.02 8.02
CA GLU A 2 -14.06 18.64 9.02
C GLU A 2 -12.78 17.83 9.22
N LEU A 3 -11.64 18.50 9.39
CA LEU A 3 -10.32 17.86 9.53
C LEU A 3 -10.29 16.82 10.65
N LYS A 4 -10.82 17.16 11.83
CA LYS A 4 -10.87 16.26 13.00
C LYS A 4 -11.55 14.94 12.66
N LYS A 5 -12.69 14.99 11.96
CA LYS A 5 -13.45 13.80 11.56
C LYS A 5 -12.63 12.93 10.60
N VAL A 6 -11.90 13.52 9.66
CA VAL A 6 -11.05 12.76 8.71
C VAL A 6 -9.96 12.00 9.48
N ILE A 7 -9.31 12.65 10.44
CA ILE A 7 -8.22 12.04 11.22
C ILE A 7 -8.75 10.88 12.08
N GLU A 8 -9.87 11.08 12.79
CA GLU A 8 -10.44 10.09 13.70
C GLU A 8 -11.06 8.89 12.98
N THR A 9 -11.56 9.09 11.76
CA THR A 9 -12.18 8.00 10.97
C THR A 9 -11.21 7.23 10.09
N ARG A 10 -9.99 7.73 9.88
CA ARG A 10 -8.99 7.07 9.03
C ARG A 10 -8.58 5.72 9.63
N ALA A 11 -8.70 4.68 8.81
CA ALA A 11 -8.25 3.32 9.13
C ALA A 11 -7.28 2.79 8.06
N SER A 12 -6.49 1.78 8.42
CA SER A 12 -5.66 1.05 7.44
C SER A 12 -6.52 0.00 6.76
N VAL A 13 -7.06 0.35 5.59
CA VAL A 13 -7.96 -0.48 4.77
C VAL A 13 -7.16 -1.53 3.98
N ARG A 14 -7.61 -2.79 4.00
CA ARG A 14 -6.97 -3.94 3.33
C ARG A 14 -7.96 -4.83 2.55
N LYS A 15 -9.16 -4.30 2.32
CA LYS A 15 -10.21 -4.90 1.50
C LYS A 15 -10.84 -3.77 0.71
N TYR A 16 -10.94 -3.94 -0.59
CA TYR A 16 -11.36 -2.88 -1.49
C TYR A 16 -12.62 -3.26 -2.24
N THR A 17 -13.38 -2.24 -2.64
CA THR A 17 -14.41 -2.41 -3.66
C THR A 17 -13.74 -2.50 -5.04
N PRO A 18 -14.41 -3.07 -6.06
CA PRO A 18 -13.90 -3.08 -7.43
C PRO A 18 -14.03 -1.71 -8.14
N GLU A 19 -14.49 -0.67 -7.43
CA GLU A 19 -14.75 0.64 -7.99
C GLU A 19 -13.43 1.38 -8.23
N PRO A 20 -13.12 1.78 -9.49
CA PRO A 20 -11.88 2.46 -9.80
C PRO A 20 -11.84 3.86 -9.19
N VAL A 21 -10.65 4.28 -8.74
CA VAL A 21 -10.42 5.64 -8.27
C VAL A 21 -10.13 6.53 -9.49
N SER A 22 -10.74 7.72 -9.53
CA SER A 22 -10.52 8.64 -10.64
C SER A 22 -9.06 9.15 -10.67
N LEU A 23 -8.51 9.32 -11.88
CA LEU A 23 -7.15 9.86 -12.03
C LEU A 23 -7.03 11.28 -11.47
N THR A 24 -8.12 12.06 -11.53
CA THR A 24 -8.18 13.42 -10.98
C THR A 24 -7.99 13.40 -9.47
N ASP A 25 -8.68 12.49 -8.75
CA ASP A 25 -8.55 12.36 -7.30
C ASP A 25 -7.14 11.92 -6.91
N ILE A 26 -6.55 10.95 -7.64
CA ILE A 26 -5.17 10.50 -7.40
C ILE A 26 -4.19 11.68 -7.53
N LYS A 27 -4.31 12.47 -8.60
CA LYS A 27 -3.45 13.63 -8.83
C LYS A 27 -3.62 14.69 -7.74
N GLU A 28 -4.85 14.96 -7.31
CA GLU A 28 -5.12 15.94 -6.26
C GLU A 28 -4.56 15.48 -4.90
N MET A 29 -4.71 14.20 -4.55
CA MET A 29 -4.10 13.63 -3.34
C MET A 29 -2.58 13.79 -3.35
N VAL A 30 -1.92 13.51 -4.48
CA VAL A 30 -0.46 13.67 -4.62
C VAL A 30 -0.06 15.15 -4.52
N ARG A 31 -0.81 16.05 -5.16
CA ARG A 31 -0.57 17.50 -5.09
C ARG A 31 -0.66 17.98 -3.65
N LEU A 32 -1.68 17.57 -2.90
CA LEU A 32 -1.83 17.92 -1.49
C LEU A 32 -0.70 17.34 -0.62
N ALA A 33 -0.31 16.08 -0.86
CA ALA A 33 0.80 15.44 -0.16
C ALA A 33 2.14 16.17 -0.38
N SER A 34 2.35 16.72 -1.59
CA SER A 34 3.55 17.51 -1.91
C SER A 34 3.62 18.86 -1.21
N LEU A 35 2.57 19.30 -0.52
CA LEU A 35 2.61 20.53 0.29
C LEU A 35 3.17 20.29 1.70
N ALA A 36 3.54 19.04 2.03
CA ALA A 36 4.22 18.76 3.29
C ALA A 36 5.51 19.61 3.41
N PRO A 37 5.89 20.04 4.62
CA PRO A 37 7.16 20.73 4.80
C PRO A 37 8.33 19.77 4.52
N SER A 38 9.40 20.31 3.95
CA SER A 38 10.67 19.60 3.75
C SER A 38 11.85 20.52 4.03
N VAL A 39 12.99 19.93 4.40
CA VAL A 39 14.24 20.68 4.63
C VAL A 39 14.55 21.52 3.39
N ASN A 40 14.71 22.83 3.59
CA ASN A 40 14.96 23.80 2.51
C ASN A 40 13.97 23.75 1.34
N ASN A 41 12.73 23.29 1.58
CA ASN A 41 11.74 23.05 0.53
C ASN A 41 12.23 22.14 -0.61
N TYR A 42 13.10 21.17 -0.29
CA TYR A 42 13.71 20.29 -1.29
C TYR A 42 12.71 19.30 -1.93
N GLN A 43 11.58 19.04 -1.26
CA GLN A 43 10.50 18.16 -1.75
C GLN A 43 11.00 16.79 -2.26
N PRO A 44 11.76 16.02 -1.44
CA PRO A 44 12.45 14.78 -1.86
C PRO A 44 11.52 13.58 -2.09
N TRP A 45 10.26 13.80 -2.42
CA TRP A 45 9.29 12.74 -2.66
C TRP A 45 9.10 12.49 -4.16
N GLN A 46 9.06 11.21 -4.52
CA GLN A 46 8.57 10.75 -5.81
C GLN A 46 7.36 9.85 -5.56
N PHE A 47 6.23 10.21 -6.15
CA PHE A 47 5.01 9.44 -6.07
C PHE A 47 4.82 8.66 -7.37
N ILE A 48 4.70 7.34 -7.27
CA ILE A 48 4.42 6.44 -8.40
C ILE A 48 3.03 5.83 -8.16
N ALA A 49 2.05 6.30 -8.92
CA ALA A 49 0.71 5.74 -8.91
C ALA A 49 0.62 4.57 -9.91
N ILE A 50 0.23 3.40 -9.43
CA ILE A 50 0.11 2.19 -10.24
C ILE A 50 -1.36 1.78 -10.27
N THR A 51 -1.96 1.83 -11.46
CA THR A 51 -3.35 1.41 -11.70
C THR A 51 -3.44 0.19 -12.63
N ASN A 52 -2.31 -0.22 -13.22
CA ASN A 52 -2.26 -1.40 -14.07
C ASN A 52 -2.29 -2.67 -13.21
N LYS A 53 -3.38 -3.43 -13.32
CA LYS A 53 -3.59 -4.70 -12.60
C LYS A 53 -2.50 -5.74 -12.85
N GLY A 54 -2.05 -5.87 -14.10
CA GLY A 54 -0.99 -6.81 -14.45
C GLY A 54 0.32 -6.48 -13.72
N LEU A 55 0.68 -5.19 -13.67
CA LEU A 55 1.86 -4.74 -12.93
C LEU A 55 1.72 -4.96 -11.42
N MET A 56 0.54 -4.70 -10.83
CA MET A 56 0.29 -4.97 -9.41
C MET A 56 0.43 -6.46 -9.09
N ASN A 57 -0.10 -7.35 -9.92
CA ASN A 57 0.07 -8.80 -9.78
C ASN A 57 1.55 -9.21 -9.86
N CYS A 58 2.30 -8.65 -10.81
CA CYS A 58 3.74 -8.90 -10.92
C CYS A 58 4.49 -8.45 -9.66
N MET A 59 4.16 -7.29 -9.11
CA MET A 59 4.75 -6.77 -7.87
C MET A 59 4.40 -7.65 -6.66
N ALA A 60 3.14 -8.04 -6.52
CA ALA A 60 2.69 -8.92 -5.45
C ALA A 60 3.42 -10.27 -5.51
N ASN A 61 3.56 -10.85 -6.71
CA ASN A 61 4.31 -12.09 -6.90
C ASN A 61 5.80 -11.95 -6.55
N ALA A 62 6.46 -10.85 -6.95
CA ALA A 62 7.84 -10.60 -6.56
C ALA A 62 8.01 -10.54 -5.03
N VAL A 63 7.06 -9.93 -4.32
CA VAL A 63 7.03 -9.89 -2.85
C VAL A 63 6.81 -11.30 -2.28
N ARG A 64 5.86 -12.09 -2.80
CA ARG A 64 5.63 -13.48 -2.36
C ARG A 64 6.87 -14.34 -2.52
N GLU A 65 7.54 -14.27 -3.66
CA GLU A 65 8.78 -15.04 -3.90
C GLU A 65 9.88 -14.64 -2.93
N LYS A 66 10.01 -13.33 -2.63
CA LYS A 66 10.97 -12.88 -1.62
C LYS A 66 10.63 -13.41 -0.22
N ILE A 67 9.36 -13.40 0.18
CA ILE A 67 8.92 -13.93 1.48
C ILE A 67 9.11 -15.44 1.58
N LYS A 68 8.85 -16.18 0.48
CA LYS A 68 9.10 -17.62 0.42
C LYS A 68 10.56 -17.97 0.67
N SER A 69 11.49 -17.12 0.20
CA SER A 69 12.94 -17.29 0.40
C SER A 69 13.41 -17.14 1.85
N PHE A 70 12.58 -16.59 2.74
CA PHE A 70 12.97 -16.45 4.15
C PHE A 70 13.02 -17.80 4.87
N PRO A 71 14.03 -17.98 5.76
CA PRO A 71 14.21 -19.24 6.47
C PRO A 71 13.01 -19.53 7.38
N GLU A 72 12.62 -20.80 7.43
CA GLU A 72 11.55 -21.26 8.29
C GLU A 72 12.10 -21.68 9.66
N ASN A 73 11.33 -21.35 10.69
CA ASN A 73 11.58 -21.75 12.06
C ASN A 73 10.75 -23.01 12.36
N LYS A 74 11.28 -23.96 13.16
CA LYS A 74 10.56 -25.18 13.61
C LYS A 74 9.36 -24.94 14.54
N SER A 75 9.04 -23.69 14.86
CA SER A 75 7.92 -23.28 15.67
C SER A 75 6.60 -23.60 14.98
N LYS A 76 5.66 -24.16 15.73
CA LYS A 76 4.27 -24.38 15.29
C LYS A 76 3.55 -23.11 14.81
N TYR A 77 4.06 -21.92 15.18
CA TYR A 77 3.51 -20.63 14.76
C TYR A 77 4.14 -20.08 13.48
N ALA A 78 5.26 -20.62 13.01
CA ALA A 78 6.03 -20.06 11.90
C ALA A 78 5.20 -19.95 10.61
N ALA A 79 4.40 -20.97 10.29
CA ALA A 79 3.52 -20.95 9.13
C ALA A 79 2.45 -19.85 9.20
N ASN A 80 1.84 -19.64 10.38
CA ASN A 80 0.83 -18.60 10.58
C ASN A 80 1.43 -17.20 10.46
N VAL A 81 2.64 -17.00 11.02
CA VAL A 81 3.36 -15.73 10.90
C VAL A 81 3.70 -15.45 9.44
N LYS A 82 4.24 -16.43 8.71
CA LYS A 82 4.58 -16.27 7.28
C LYS A 82 3.36 -15.91 6.45
N LYS A 83 2.22 -16.57 6.67
CA LYS A 83 0.95 -16.26 6.00
C LYS A 83 0.42 -14.86 6.33
N GLN A 84 0.54 -14.42 7.59
CA GLN A 84 0.16 -13.06 7.98
C GLN A 84 1.06 -12.02 7.30
N VAL A 85 2.38 -12.24 7.32
CA VAL A 85 3.35 -11.34 6.67
C VAL A 85 3.06 -11.25 5.17
N GLU A 86 2.82 -12.37 4.50
CA GLU A 86 2.44 -12.39 3.09
C GLU A 86 1.18 -11.56 2.84
N PHE A 87 0.09 -11.83 3.57
CA PHE A 87 -1.16 -11.07 3.44
C PHE A 87 -0.94 -9.56 3.62
N PHE A 88 -0.23 -9.17 4.69
CA PHE A 88 0.04 -7.76 4.96
C PHE A 88 1.01 -7.11 3.97
N ALA A 89 1.78 -7.89 3.22
CA ALA A 89 2.69 -7.39 2.21
C ALA A 89 2.07 -7.34 0.81
N THR A 90 1.00 -8.11 0.53
CA THR A 90 0.45 -8.25 -0.83
C THR A 90 -1.02 -7.86 -0.99
N PHE A 91 -1.71 -7.39 0.06
CA PHE A 91 -3.13 -7.00 -0.02
C PHE A 91 -3.42 -5.91 -1.07
N PHE A 92 -2.41 -5.15 -1.49
CA PHE A 92 -2.56 -4.14 -2.54
C PHE A 92 -2.87 -4.74 -3.92
N GLU A 93 -2.64 -6.04 -4.12
CA GLU A 93 -2.98 -6.74 -5.37
C GLU A 93 -4.48 -6.60 -5.72
N ASP A 94 -5.33 -6.55 -4.69
CA ASP A 94 -6.78 -6.42 -4.82
C ASP A 94 -7.25 -4.95 -4.92
N ALA A 95 -6.34 -3.97 -4.86
CA ALA A 95 -6.70 -2.55 -4.97
C ALA A 95 -7.28 -2.25 -6.36
N PRO A 96 -8.34 -1.41 -6.47
CA PRO A 96 -9.12 -1.20 -7.69
C PRO A 96 -8.33 -0.60 -8.85
#